data_AF-A0A846TBS8-F1
#
_entry.id   AF-A0A846TBS8-F1
#
_cell.length_a   1.000
_cell.length_b   1.000
_cell.length_c   1.000
_cell.angle_alpha   90.00
_cell.angle_beta   90.00
_cell.angle_gamma   90.00
#
_symmetry.space_group_name_H-M   'P 1'
#
loop_
_entity.id
_entity.type
_entity.pdbx_description
1 polymer ?
#
loop_
_entity_poly.entity_id
_entity_poly.type
_entity_poly.pdbx_seq_one_letter_code
_entity_poly.pdbx_strand_id
1 'polypeptide(L)'
;MAFGIKRHELEEWKAKIKRGELAFLTHYWIDERFPDCSTVTKVGCRDLEKLAQWGRKYGLRPEWIDKRKTDYPHFDLLGTKQAEILKQEGIENPLIVAKK
;
A
#
# COMPACT_ATOMS: atom_id res chain seq x y z
N MET A 1 -3.37 -10.29 -8.87
CA MET A 1 -3.02 -11.39 -7.93
C MET A 1 -1.85 -10.95 -7.09
N ALA A 2 -1.72 -11.42 -5.84
CA ALA A 2 -0.60 -11.09 -4.96
C ALA A 2 0.39 -12.26 -4.92
N PHE A 3 1.66 -12.01 -5.29
CA PHE A 3 2.73 -13.01 -5.27
C PHE A 3 3.91 -12.50 -4.43
N GLY A 4 4.68 -13.43 -3.85
CA GLY A 4 5.87 -13.11 -3.05
C GLY A 4 5.61 -12.51 -1.67
N ILE A 5 4.42 -12.72 -1.11
CA ILE A 5 4.07 -12.36 0.27
C ILE A 5 3.90 -13.62 1.12
N LYS A 6 4.49 -13.65 2.31
CA LYS A 6 4.31 -14.74 3.27
C LYS A 6 2.99 -14.56 4.02
N ARG A 7 2.37 -15.69 4.40
CA ARG A 7 1.09 -15.69 5.12
C ARG A 7 1.12 -14.82 6.38
N HIS A 8 2.21 -14.86 7.15
CA HIS A 8 2.32 -14.07 8.37
C HIS A 8 2.36 -12.55 8.11
N GLU A 9 2.98 -12.09 7.02
CA GLU A 9 3.02 -10.67 6.65
C GLU A 9 1.62 -10.16 6.33
N LEU A 10 0.83 -10.97 5.61
CA LEU A 10 -0.56 -10.66 5.31
C LEU A 10 -1.41 -10.60 6.58
N GLU A 11 -1.26 -11.55 7.50
CA GLU A 11 -2.00 -11.56 8.76
C GLU A 11 -1.61 -10.40 9.67
N GLU A 12 -0.33 -10.04 9.74
CA GLU A 12 0.15 -8.88 10.48
C GLU A 12 -0.42 -7.58 9.91
N TRP A 13 -0.41 -7.44 8.57
CA TRP A 13 -1.02 -6.30 7.89
C TRP A 13 -2.51 -6.17 8.24
N LYS A 14 -3.28 -7.26 8.15
CA LYS A 14 -4.70 -7.28 8.54
C LYS A 14 -4.89 -6.91 10.02
N ALA A 15 -4.03 -7.42 10.90
CA ALA A 15 -4.10 -7.14 12.34
C ALA A 15 -3.84 -5.65 12.63
N LYS A 16 -2.82 -5.05 12.02
CA LYS A 16 -2.52 -3.60 12.11
C LYS A 16 -3.70 -2.76 11.65
N ILE A 17 -4.30 -3.10 10.49
CA ILE A 17 -5.50 -2.42 9.99
C ILE A 17 -6.62 -2.47 11.03
N LYS A 18 -6.92 -3.66 11.57
CA LYS A 18 -7.99 -3.85 12.55
C LYS A 18 -7.80 -3.03 13.83
N ARG A 19 -6.54 -2.75 14.21
CA ARG A 19 -6.17 -1.89 15.34
C ARG A 19 -6.22 -0.40 15.02
N GLY A 20 -6.55 0.01 13.79
CA GLY A 20 -6.57 1.42 13.39
C GLY A 20 -5.17 2.00 13.14
N GLU A 21 -4.17 1.14 12.94
CA GLU A 21 -2.83 1.55 12.55
C GLU A 21 -2.73 1.66 11.02
N LEU A 22 -1.82 2.49 10.54
CA LEU A 22 -1.43 2.51 9.12
C LEU A 22 -0.55 1.29 8.87
N ALA A 23 -1.01 0.39 8.02
CA ALA A 23 -0.34 -0.85 7.71
C ALA A 23 0.12 -0.84 6.25
N PHE A 24 1.40 -1.10 6.01
CA PHE A 24 2.01 -1.13 4.69
C PHE A 24 2.30 -2.57 4.29
N LEU A 25 1.92 -2.95 3.08
CA LEU A 25 2.17 -4.28 2.55
C LEU A 25 2.56 -4.21 1.09
N THR A 26 3.83 -4.48 0.81
CA THR A 26 4.35 -4.55 -0.56
C THR A 26 4.37 -5.98 -1.03
N HIS A 27 3.86 -6.24 -2.23
CA HIS A 27 3.97 -7.54 -2.87
C HIS A 27 4.14 -7.37 -4.39
N TYR A 28 4.53 -8.45 -5.08
CA TYR A 28 4.62 -8.42 -6.54
C TYR A 28 3.23 -8.30 -7.15
N TRP A 29 3.13 -7.43 -8.15
CA TRP A 29 1.92 -7.18 -8.92
C TRP A 29 2.31 -6.94 -10.36
N ILE A 30 1.69 -7.67 -11.27
CA ILE A 30 1.94 -7.60 -12.70
C ILE A 30 0.59 -7.36 -13.36
N ASP A 31 0.52 -6.30 -14.15
CA ASP A 31 -0.63 -5.93 -14.97
C ASP A 31 -0.10 -5.39 -16.30
N GLU A 32 -0.62 -5.90 -17.41
CA GLU A 32 -0.16 -5.54 -18.77
C GLU A 32 -0.31 -4.05 -19.07
N ARG A 33 -1.19 -3.34 -18.34
CA ARG A 33 -1.38 -1.89 -18.48
C ARG A 33 -0.26 -1.08 -17.82
N PHE A 34 0.52 -1.69 -16.94
CA PHE A 34 1.60 -1.06 -16.19
C PHE A 34 2.89 -1.89 -16.28
N PRO A 35 3.50 -1.99 -17.48
CA PRO A 35 4.67 -2.84 -17.71
C PRO A 35 5.89 -2.44 -16.85
N ASP A 36 5.96 -1.18 -16.43
CA ASP A 36 7.03 -0.66 -15.58
C ASP A 36 6.81 -0.91 -14.07
N CYS A 37 5.64 -1.38 -13.66
CA CYS A 37 5.29 -1.64 -12.27
C CYS A 37 5.28 -3.14 -12.00
N SER A 38 6.28 -3.63 -11.27
CA SER A 38 6.38 -5.03 -10.86
C SER A 38 5.87 -5.28 -9.43
N THR A 39 5.57 -4.22 -8.68
CA THR A 39 5.12 -4.30 -7.29
C THR A 39 3.99 -3.32 -7.03
N VAL A 40 3.24 -3.59 -5.96
CA VAL A 40 2.25 -2.69 -5.40
C VAL A 40 2.42 -2.64 -3.89
N THR A 41 2.25 -1.45 -3.31
CA THR A 41 2.17 -1.29 -1.86
C THR A 41 0.76 -0.95 -1.47
N LYS A 42 0.17 -1.80 -0.63
CA LYS A 42 -1.14 -1.61 -0.02
C LYS A 42 -0.99 -0.90 1.32
N VAL A 43 -1.51 0.32 1.42
CA VAL A 43 -1.54 1.08 2.68
C VAL A 43 -2.95 1.04 3.23
N GLY A 44 -3.18 0.26 4.27
CA GLY A 44 -4.50 0.07 4.86
C GLY A 44 -4.63 0.63 6.25
N CYS A 45 -5.83 1.03 6.62
CA CYS A 45 -6.19 1.42 7.99
C CYS A 45 -7.71 1.37 8.15
N ARG A 46 -8.22 0.77 9.25
CA ARG A 46 -9.67 0.70 9.50
C ARG A 46 -10.32 2.08 9.67
N ASP A 47 -9.55 3.04 10.17
CA ASP A 47 -9.99 4.43 10.27
C ASP A 47 -9.82 5.11 8.90
N LEU A 48 -10.95 5.26 8.20
CA LEU A 48 -11.01 5.88 6.88
C LEU A 48 -10.60 7.35 6.89
N GLU A 49 -10.91 8.08 7.96
CA GLU A 49 -10.54 9.48 8.07
C GLU A 49 -9.03 9.61 8.25
N LYS A 50 -8.45 8.81 9.14
CA LYS A 50 -6.99 8.73 9.31
C LYS A 50 -6.29 8.31 8.02
N LEU A 51 -6.80 7.29 7.32
CA LEU A 51 -6.26 6.85 6.04
C LEU A 51 -6.33 7.98 4.99
N ALA A 52 -7.47 8.66 4.90
CA ALA A 52 -7.66 9.78 3.97
C ALA A 52 -6.75 10.97 4.30
N GLN A 53 -6.61 11.33 5.58
CA GLN A 53 -5.72 12.40 6.03
C GLN A 53 -4.27 12.08 5.74
N TRP A 54 -3.85 10.83 5.98
CA TRP A 54 -2.53 10.34 5.60
C TRP A 54 -2.33 10.44 4.08
N GLY A 55 -3.28 9.94 3.29
CA GLY A 55 -3.21 9.97 1.83
C GLY A 55 -3.11 11.39 1.26
N ARG A 56 -3.84 12.34 1.84
CA ARG A 56 -3.79 13.76 1.44
C ARG A 56 -2.40 14.37 1.54
N LYS A 57 -1.57 13.95 2.51
CA LYS A 57 -0.16 14.40 2.62
C LYS A 57 0.65 14.10 1.37
N TYR A 58 0.28 13.04 0.65
CA TYR A 58 0.94 12.58 -0.57
C TYR A 58 0.17 12.91 -1.84
N GLY A 59 -0.93 13.67 -1.75
CA GLY A 59 -1.82 13.99 -2.88
C GLY A 59 -2.73 12.83 -3.29
N LEU A 60 -2.91 11.82 -2.44
CA LEU A 60 -3.88 10.75 -2.68
C LEU A 60 -5.28 11.25 -2.31
N ARG A 61 -6.24 11.02 -3.21
CA ARG A 61 -7.63 11.40 -2.98
C ARG A 61 -8.33 10.32 -2.15
N PRO A 62 -9.19 10.67 -1.18
CA PRO A 62 -9.96 9.69 -0.40
C PRO A 62 -10.86 8.79 -1.26
N GLU A 63 -11.20 9.27 -2.46
CA GLU A 63 -11.95 8.53 -3.49
C GLU A 63 -11.20 7.31 -4.02
N TRP A 64 -9.86 7.31 -3.91
CA TRP A 64 -9.00 6.21 -4.35
C TRP A 64 -8.83 5.11 -3.29
N ILE A 65 -9.45 5.25 -2.12
CA ILE A 65 -9.45 4.18 -1.12
C ILE A 65 -10.27 3.02 -1.67
N ASP A 66 -9.63 1.87 -1.89
CA ASP A 66 -10.33 0.64 -2.19
C ASP A 66 -11.10 0.19 -0.95
N LYS A 67 -12.44 0.21 -1.06
CA LYS A 67 -13.38 -0.22 -0.02
C LYS A 67 -14.13 -1.50 -0.41
N ARG A 68 -13.73 -2.20 -1.47
CA ARG A 68 -14.37 -3.45 -1.94
C ARG A 68 -14.35 -4.52 -0.86
N LYS A 69 -13.30 -4.53 -0.03
CA LYS A 69 -13.25 -5.33 1.20
C LYS A 69 -13.48 -4.42 2.40
N THR A 70 -14.68 -4.48 2.96
CA THR A 70 -15.12 -3.63 4.08
C THR A 70 -14.16 -3.68 5.28
N ASP A 71 -13.55 -4.83 5.55
CA ASP A 71 -12.61 -5.01 6.67
C ASP A 71 -11.21 -4.40 6.44
N TYR A 72 -10.83 -4.16 5.18
CA TYR A 72 -9.45 -3.77 4.83
C TYR A 72 -9.44 -2.63 3.81
N PRO A 73 -9.98 -1.45 4.16
CA PRO A 73 -9.85 -0.30 3.29
C PRO A 73 -8.38 0.10 3.13
N HIS A 74 -7.94 0.30 1.90
CA HIS A 74 -6.54 0.57 1.58
C HIS A 74 -6.35 1.41 0.32
N PHE A 75 -5.20 2.06 0.24
CA PHE A 75 -4.67 2.63 -1.00
C PHE A 75 -3.74 1.65 -1.69
N ASP A 76 -3.74 1.67 -3.02
CA ASP A 76 -2.76 1.02 -3.87
C ASP A 76 -1.74 2.04 -4.37
N LEU A 77 -0.48 1.86 -3.98
CA LEU A 77 0.63 2.67 -4.45
C LEU A 77 1.42 1.88 -5.49
N LEU A 78 1.67 2.51 -6.64
CA LEU A 78 2.36 1.91 -7.78
C LEU A 78 3.46 2.85 -8.30
N GLY A 79 4.48 2.27 -8.93
CA GLY A 79 5.50 2.99 -9.69
C GLY A 79 6.32 3.99 -8.87
N THR A 80 6.64 5.14 -9.45
CA THR A 80 7.48 6.16 -8.79
C THR A 80 6.86 6.66 -7.48
N LYS A 81 5.53 6.84 -7.47
CA LYS A 81 4.80 7.35 -6.30
C LYS A 81 4.92 6.41 -5.10
N GLN A 82 4.90 5.09 -5.35
CA GLN A 82 5.11 4.07 -4.33
C GLN A 82 6.48 4.23 -3.66
N ALA A 83 7.55 4.36 -4.47
CA ALA A 83 8.91 4.52 -3.95
C ALA A 83 9.10 5.82 -3.18
N GLU A 84 8.55 6.93 -3.69
CA GLU A 84 8.62 8.24 -3.02
C GLU A 84 7.91 8.22 -1.66
N ILE A 85 6.70 7.67 -1.58
CA ILE A 85 5.92 7.62 -0.33
C ILE A 85 6.61 6.71 0.69
N LEU A 86 7.04 5.52 0.29
CA LEU A 86 7.73 4.60 1.19
C LEU A 86 9.02 5.22 1.75
N LYS A 87 9.79 5.93 0.92
CA LYS A 87 10.97 6.66 1.36
C LYS A 87 10.64 7.75 2.37
N GLN A 88 9.56 8.51 2.16
CA GLN A 88 9.11 9.55 3.10
C GLN A 88 8.61 8.98 4.43
N GLU A 89 8.02 7.78 4.40
CA GLU A 89 7.59 7.04 5.60
C GLU A 89 8.76 6.30 6.29
N GLY A 90 9.99 6.37 5.74
CA GLY A 90 11.15 5.66 6.27
C GLY A 90 11.07 4.13 6.13
N ILE A 91 10.24 3.65 5.20
CA ILE A 91 10.04 2.22 4.95
C ILE A 91 10.97 1.78 3.83
N GLU A 92 12.03 1.08 4.21
CA GLU A 92 12.89 0.39 3.25
C GLU A 92 12.23 -0.94 2.86
N ASN A 93 12.02 -1.14 1.57
CA ASN A 93 11.46 -2.39 1.07
C ASN A 93 12.35 -2.95 -0.05
N PRO A 94 12.82 -4.20 0.07
CA PRO A 94 13.77 -4.78 -0.88
C PRO A 94 13.19 -4.95 -2.29
N LEU A 95 11.86 -4.94 -2.43
CA LEU A 95 11.18 -5.06 -3.72
C LEU A 95 11.11 -3.72 -4.47
N ILE A 96 11.42 -2.60 -3.81
CA ILE A 96 11.34 -1.26 -4.38
C ILE A 96 12.72 -0.85 -4.85
N VAL A 97 12.97 -1.08 -6.13
CA VAL A 97 14.18 -0.59 -6.77
C VAL A 97 13.91 0.86 -7.18
N ALA A 98 14.54 1.82 -6.49
CA ALA A 98 14.58 3.19 -6.98
C ALA A 98 15.27 3.19 -8.34
N LYS A 99 14.51 3.34 -9.43
CA LYS A 99 15.09 3.62 -10.74
C LYS A 99 15.83 4.97 -10.60
N LYS A 100 17.16 4.92 -10.70
CA LYS A 100 18.05 6.09 -10.72
C LYS A 100 17.76 6.96 -11.93
#